data_AF-A0A838BR21-F1
#
_entry.id   AF-A0A838BR21-F1
#
_cell.length_a   1.000
_cell.length_b   1.000
_cell.length_c   1.000
_cell.angle_alpha   90.00
_cell.angle_beta   90.00
_cell.angle_gamma   90.00
#
_symmetry.space_group_name_H-M   'P 1'
#
loop_
_entity.id
_entity.type
_entity.pdbx_description
1 polymer ?
#
loop_
_entity_poly.entity_id
_entity_poly.type
_entity_poly.pdbx_seq_one_letter_code
_entity_poly.pdbx_strand_id
1 'polypeptide(L)'
;MRMKPFLIRCASAVAVTMLVAGCNGGFNPVRDVASAVGAGPQTAASQDFVVQSRPANLEYMPIGTAVPARQTPARTADEIKAAEAELDAIRARNEAAGAAAAELGNTPPPEPVKIPANTSQQTRQKTNSKRTP
;
A
#
# COMPACT_ATOMS: atom_id res chain seq x y z
N MET A 1 -58.03 15.86 40.23
CA MET A 1 -57.25 14.84 39.48
C MET A 1 -55.79 15.28 39.40
N ARG A 2 -54.88 14.62 40.12
CA ARG A 2 -53.43 14.91 40.12
C ARG A 2 -52.78 14.01 39.06
N MET A 3 -52.39 14.58 37.92
CA MET A 3 -51.67 13.86 36.87
C MET A 3 -50.23 13.59 37.35
N LYS A 4 -49.80 12.33 37.32
CA LYS A 4 -48.56 11.85 37.93
C LYS A 4 -47.34 12.38 37.14
N PRO A 5 -46.33 13.01 37.79
CA PRO A 5 -45.16 13.61 37.14
C PRO A 5 -44.22 12.60 36.47
N PHE A 6 -44.45 11.31 36.69
CA PHE A 6 -43.69 10.21 36.08
C PHE A 6 -43.94 10.07 34.57
N LEU A 7 -45.15 10.40 34.10
CA LEU A 7 -45.50 10.30 32.67
C LEU A 7 -44.84 11.39 31.83
N ILE A 8 -44.59 12.57 32.41
CA ILE A 8 -44.01 13.72 31.72
C ILE A 8 -42.49 13.54 31.53
N ARG A 9 -41.81 12.89 32.48
CA ARG A 9 -40.36 12.61 32.39
C ARG A 9 -40.02 11.52 31.37
N CYS A 10 -40.88 10.52 31.19
CA CYS A 10 -40.67 9.49 30.16
C CYS A 10 -40.87 10.03 28.73
N ALA A 11 -41.82 10.95 28.53
CA ALA A 11 -42.07 11.54 27.21
C ALA A 11 -40.87 12.38 26.70
N SER A 12 -40.20 13.09 27.61
CA SER A 12 -39.01 13.90 27.28
C SER A 12 -37.79 13.05 26.90
N ALA A 13 -37.64 11.85 27.48
CA ALA A 13 -36.50 10.98 27.19
C ALA A 13 -36.60 10.33 25.80
N VAL A 14 -37.82 10.02 25.36
CA VAL A 14 -38.10 9.45 24.02
C VAL A 14 -37.90 10.49 22.91
N ALA A 15 -38.29 11.74 23.16
CA ALA A 15 -38.12 12.83 22.19
C ALA A 15 -36.63 13.15 21.91
N VAL A 16 -35.78 13.08 22.95
CA VAL A 16 -34.34 13.35 22.82
C VAL A 16 -33.62 12.20 22.10
N THR A 17 -34.03 10.95 22.27
CA THR A 17 -33.42 9.81 21.57
C THR A 17 -33.72 9.80 20.07
N MET A 18 -34.88 10.30 19.63
CA MET A 18 -35.20 10.41 18.20
C MET A 18 -34.39 11.47 17.46
N LEU A 19 -33.91 12.51 18.15
CA LEU A 19 -33.13 13.58 17.52
C LEU A 19 -31.69 13.17 17.20
N VAL A 20 -31.12 12.25 17.99
CA VAL A 20 -29.70 11.84 17.84
C VAL A 20 -29.54 10.67 16.86
N ALA A 21 -30.58 9.88 16.62
CA ALA A 21 -30.55 8.75 15.66
C ALA A 21 -30.62 9.20 14.18
N GLY A 22 -31.09 10.43 13.91
CA GLY A 22 -31.36 10.92 12.56
C GLY A 22 -30.13 11.31 11.72
N CYS A 23 -28.94 11.37 12.31
CA CYS A 23 -27.71 11.77 11.60
C CYS A 23 -26.91 10.60 11.03
N ASN A 24 -27.31 9.35 11.31
CA ASN A 24 -26.55 8.17 10.87
C ASN A 24 -27.37 7.29 9.91
N GLY A 25 -27.82 7.88 8.80
CA GLY A 25 -28.24 7.24 7.54
C GLY A 25 -29.34 6.18 7.52
N GLY A 26 -29.70 5.56 8.64
CA GLY A 26 -30.49 4.32 8.70
C GLY A 26 -31.90 4.46 9.29
N PHE A 27 -32.22 5.55 9.99
CA PHE A 27 -33.57 5.78 10.52
C PHE A 27 -33.83 7.28 10.72
N ASN A 28 -34.79 7.86 9.99
CA ASN A 28 -35.19 9.25 10.17
C ASN A 28 -36.73 9.32 10.22
N PRO A 29 -37.32 9.43 11.42
CA PRO A 29 -38.76 9.26 11.59
C PRO A 29 -39.60 10.31 10.84
N VAL A 30 -39.07 11.53 10.64
CA VAL A 30 -39.77 12.57 9.88
C VAL A 30 -39.76 12.24 8.39
N ARG A 31 -38.62 11.80 7.87
CA ARG A 31 -38.49 11.37 6.47
C ARG A 31 -39.35 10.14 6.20
N ASP A 32 -39.32 9.15 7.09
CA ASP A 32 -40.01 7.88 6.92
C ASP A 32 -41.53 8.07 6.92
N VAL A 33 -42.05 8.93 7.81
CA VAL A 33 -43.47 9.31 7.81
C VAL A 33 -43.83 10.12 6.55
N ALA A 34 -42.99 11.08 6.13
CA ALA A 34 -43.24 11.86 4.93
C ALA A 34 -43.26 10.99 3.65
N SER A 35 -42.33 10.05 3.53
CA SER A 35 -42.29 9.08 2.42
C SER A 35 -43.49 8.12 2.48
N ALA A 36 -43.92 7.68 3.66
CA ALA A 36 -45.07 6.78 3.80
C ALA A 36 -46.41 7.42 3.40
N VAL A 37 -46.57 8.74 3.61
CA VAL A 37 -47.77 9.48 3.18
C VAL A 37 -47.64 10.11 1.78
N GLY A 38 -46.57 9.78 1.04
CA GLY A 38 -46.31 10.29 -0.31
C GLY A 38 -45.93 11.78 -0.38
N ALA A 39 -45.65 12.41 0.76
CA ALA A 39 -45.23 13.81 0.87
C ALA A 39 -43.70 13.99 0.86
N GLY A 40 -42.94 12.90 0.74
CA GLY A 40 -41.47 12.89 0.74
C GLY A 40 -40.90 12.13 -0.46
N PRO A 41 -39.61 12.34 -0.78
CA PRO A 41 -38.95 11.63 -1.87
C PRO A 41 -38.93 10.12 -1.58
N GLN A 42 -39.35 9.33 -2.57
CA GLN A 42 -39.31 7.87 -2.48
C GLN A 42 -37.89 7.38 -2.77
N THR A 43 -37.27 6.76 -1.78
CA THR A 43 -35.96 6.12 -1.98
C THR A 43 -36.15 4.84 -2.77
N ALA A 44 -35.51 4.75 -3.94
CA ALA A 44 -35.43 3.49 -4.67
C ALA A 44 -34.72 2.44 -3.81
N ALA A 45 -35.20 1.20 -3.86
CA ALA A 45 -34.51 0.09 -3.23
C ALA A 45 -33.10 -0.04 -3.81
N SER A 46 -32.11 -0.33 -2.95
CA SER A 46 -30.77 -0.68 -3.43
C SER A 46 -30.83 -2.03 -4.14
N GLN A 47 -30.07 -2.19 -5.22
CA GLN A 47 -29.97 -3.47 -5.94
C GLN A 47 -29.39 -4.57 -5.05
N ASP A 48 -29.78 -5.83 -5.28
CA ASP A 48 -29.39 -6.97 -4.43
C ASP A 48 -27.87 -7.11 -4.27
N PHE A 49 -27.11 -6.94 -5.36
CA PHE A 49 -25.65 -7.02 -5.29
C PHE A 49 -25.04 -5.89 -4.44
N VAL A 50 -25.70 -4.74 -4.32
CA VAL A 50 -25.26 -3.63 -3.47
C VAL A 50 -25.53 -3.94 -2.00
N VAL A 51 -26.66 -4.57 -1.69
CA VAL A 51 -26.98 -5.01 -0.33
C VAL A 51 -26.02 -6.12 0.11
N GLN A 52 -25.72 -7.07 -0.78
CA GLN A 52 -24.83 -8.20 -0.49
C GLN A 52 -23.35 -7.80 -0.39
N SER A 53 -22.91 -6.84 -1.19
CA SER A 53 -21.50 -6.39 -1.18
C SER A 53 -21.18 -5.40 -0.07
N ARG A 54 -22.18 -4.75 0.52
CA ARG A 54 -21.96 -3.83 1.65
C ARG A 54 -21.64 -4.63 2.91
N PRO A 55 -20.44 -4.47 3.49
CA PRO A 55 -20.15 -5.09 4.77
C PRO A 55 -21.07 -4.48 5.83
N ALA A 56 -21.64 -5.34 6.68
CA ALA A 56 -22.56 -4.92 7.75
C ALA A 56 -21.88 -3.98 8.77
N ASN A 57 -20.56 -4.09 8.91
CA ASN A 57 -19.74 -3.24 9.77
C ASN A 57 -18.67 -2.57 8.91
N LEU A 58 -18.63 -1.24 8.95
CA LEU A 58 -17.58 -0.47 8.31
C LEU A 58 -16.56 -0.09 9.38
N GLU A 59 -15.54 -0.92 9.56
CA GLU A 59 -14.34 -0.54 10.32
C GLU A 59 -13.54 0.48 9.50
N TYR A 60 -13.98 1.74 9.56
CA TYR A 60 -13.20 2.84 9.05
C TYR A 60 -12.09 3.18 10.05
N MET A 61 -10.86 3.32 9.57
CA MET A 61 -9.82 3.97 10.36
C MET A 61 -10.25 5.43 10.58
N PRO A 62 -10.39 5.90 11.84
CA PRO A 62 -10.91 7.23 12.07
C PRO A 62 -9.91 8.27 11.55
N ILE A 63 -10.42 9.25 10.80
CA ILE A 63 -9.59 10.37 10.33
C ILE A 63 -9.15 11.15 11.56
N GLY A 64 -7.84 11.38 11.71
CA GLY A 64 -7.27 12.07 12.87
C GLY A 64 -6.85 11.17 14.02
N THR A 65 -6.84 9.84 13.86
CA THR A 65 -6.15 8.98 14.83
C THR A 65 -4.64 9.18 14.76
N ALA A 66 -4.01 9.27 15.93
CA ALA A 66 -2.57 9.28 16.02
C ALA A 66 -2.02 7.96 15.46
N VAL A 67 -1.14 8.07 14.46
CA VAL A 67 -0.39 6.91 13.96
C VAL A 67 0.44 6.37 15.13
N PRO A 68 0.50 5.04 15.35
CA PRO A 68 1.36 4.45 16.35
C PRO A 68 2.78 4.98 16.20
N ALA A 69 3.39 5.36 17.33
CA ALA A 69 4.76 5.87 17.33
C ALA A 69 5.69 4.81 16.69
N ARG A 70 6.65 5.27 15.88
CA ARG A 70 7.66 4.36 15.33
C ARG A 70 8.40 3.69 16.49
N GLN A 71 8.57 2.38 16.38
CA GLN A 71 9.32 1.55 17.33
C GLN A 71 10.79 1.99 17.42
N THR A 72 11.32 2.60 16.35
CA THR A 72 12.70 3.07 16.28
C THR A 72 12.80 4.54 16.69
N PRO A 73 13.65 4.88 17.69
CA PRO A 73 13.89 6.26 18.05
C PRO A 73 14.58 7.01 16.90
N ALA A 74 14.40 8.33 16.86
CA ALA A 74 15.18 9.18 15.96
C ALA A 74 16.66 9.12 16.35
N ARG A 75 17.55 9.13 15.34
CA ARG A 75 18.99 9.21 15.59
C ARG A 75 19.34 10.53 16.28
N THR A 76 20.30 10.48 17.20
CA THR A 76 20.84 11.68 17.83
C THR A 76 21.70 12.46 16.84
N ALA A 77 21.95 13.75 17.12
CA ALA A 77 22.81 14.57 16.27
C ALA A 77 24.24 14.01 16.14
N ASP A 78 24.74 13.39 17.22
CA ASP A 78 26.07 12.78 17.24
C ASP A 78 26.12 11.49 16.42
N GLU A 79 25.06 10.67 16.48
CA GLU A 79 24.92 9.48 15.64
C GLU A 79 24.81 9.83 14.14
N ILE A 80 24.17 10.94 13.81
CA ILE A 80 24.09 11.43 12.42
C ILE A 80 25.48 11.86 11.94
N LYS A 81 26.20 12.66 12.72
CA LYS A 81 27.56 13.10 12.38
C LYS A 81 28.53 11.91 12.26
N ALA A 82 28.41 10.91 13.13
CA ALA A 82 29.21 9.71 13.05
C ALA A 82 28.94 8.93 11.75
N ALA A 83 27.66 8.81 11.36
CA ALA A 83 27.28 8.16 10.10
C ALA A 83 27.77 8.94 8.87
N GLU A 84 27.72 10.28 8.90
CA GLU A 84 28.27 11.12 7.83
C GLU A 84 29.78 10.93 7.68
N ALA A 85 30.52 10.92 8.80
CA ALA A 85 31.96 10.67 8.80
C ALA A 85 32.31 9.27 8.26
N GLU A 86 31.51 8.25 8.59
CA GLU A 86 31.67 6.90 8.04
C GLU A 86 31.48 6.89 6.52
N LEU A 87 30.44 7.55 6.01
CA LEU A 87 30.17 7.64 4.57
C LEU A 87 31.28 8.37 3.81
N ASP A 88 31.82 9.45 4.38
CA ASP A 88 32.95 10.17 3.78
C ASP A 88 34.23 9.34 3.79
N ALA A 89 34.49 8.58 4.85
CA ALA A 89 35.62 7.65 4.90
C ALA A 89 35.49 6.54 3.84
N ILE A 90 34.29 6.01 3.63
CA ILE A 90 34.01 5.02 2.57
C ILE A 90 34.22 5.64 1.20
N ARG A 91 33.75 6.87 0.97
CA ARG A 91 33.98 7.60 -0.29
C ARG A 91 35.47 7.72 -0.58
N ALA A 92 36.25 8.23 0.37
CA ALA A 92 37.69 8.41 0.23
C ALA A 92 38.41 7.09 -0.07
N ARG A 93 38.02 6.00 0.62
CA ARG A 93 38.56 4.65 0.36
C ARG A 93 38.27 4.18 -1.06
N ASN A 94 37.04 4.37 -1.54
CA ASN A 94 36.63 3.94 -2.87
C ASN A 94 37.32 4.76 -3.96
N GLU A 95 37.48 6.07 -3.77
CA GLU A 95 38.22 6.94 -4.67
C GLU A 95 39.69 6.53 -4.76
N ALA A 96 40.34 6.25 -3.62
CA ALA A 96 41.73 5.78 -3.58
C ALA A 96 41.88 4.41 -4.27
N ALA A 97 40.98 3.47 -4.02
CA ALA A 97 40.99 2.16 -4.68
C ALA A 97 40.77 2.28 -6.19
N GLY A 98 39.87 3.17 -6.62
CA GLY A 98 39.61 3.45 -8.02
C GLY A 98 40.82 4.08 -8.72
N ALA A 99 41.50 5.02 -8.07
CA ALA A 99 42.74 5.62 -8.57
C ALA A 99 43.84 4.55 -8.75
N ALA A 100 44.06 3.71 -7.74
CA ALA A 100 45.04 2.63 -7.81
C ALA A 100 44.71 1.62 -8.93
N ALA A 101 43.42 1.28 -9.11
CA ALA A 101 42.99 0.40 -10.19
C ALA A 101 43.20 1.04 -11.57
N ALA A 102 42.93 2.35 -11.71
CA ALA A 102 43.18 3.08 -12.95
C ALA A 102 44.67 3.11 -13.32
N GLU A 103 45.55 3.28 -12.34
CA GLU A 103 47.00 3.21 -12.55
C GLU A 103 47.44 1.83 -13.07
N LEU A 104 46.97 0.76 -12.42
CA LEU A 104 47.29 -0.62 -12.81
C LEU A 104 46.65 -1.03 -14.16
N GLY A 105 45.51 -0.43 -14.51
CA GLY A 105 44.75 -0.74 -15.71
C GLY A 105 45.30 -0.12 -17.00
N ASN A 106 46.36 0.68 -16.95
CA ASN A 106 47.00 1.30 -18.13
C ASN A 106 47.83 0.30 -18.96
N THR A 107 47.35 -0.92 -19.13
CA THR A 107 47.99 -1.91 -20.00
C THR A 107 47.55 -1.70 -21.45
N PRO A 108 48.48 -1.74 -22.43
CA PRO A 108 48.13 -1.77 -23.84
C PRO A 108 47.16 -2.91 -24.16
N PRO A 109 46.29 -2.77 -25.18
CA PRO A 109 45.42 -3.84 -25.62
C PRO A 109 46.24 -5.12 -25.87
N PRO A 110 45.81 -6.29 -25.35
CA PRO A 110 46.53 -7.53 -25.58
C PRO A 110 46.56 -7.83 -27.08
N GLU A 111 47.69 -8.34 -27.57
CA GLU A 111 47.80 -8.71 -28.98
C GLU A 111 46.70 -9.73 -29.35
N PRO A 112 46.08 -9.59 -30.53
CA PRO A 112 45.11 -10.57 -31.01
C PRO A 112 45.70 -11.99 -30.99
N VAL A 113 44.99 -12.93 -30.38
CA VAL A 113 45.39 -14.33 -30.37
C VAL A 113 45.49 -14.83 -31.81
N LYS A 114 46.70 -15.22 -32.23
CA LYS A 114 46.94 -15.86 -33.53
C LYS A 114 46.40 -17.29 -33.46
N ILE A 115 45.14 -17.48 -33.85
CA ILE A 115 44.56 -18.81 -34.02
C ILE A 115 45.26 -19.47 -35.22
N PRO A 116 45.89 -20.64 -35.06
CA PRO A 116 46.53 -21.31 -36.18
C PRO A 116 45.47 -21.68 -37.23
N ALA A 117 45.74 -21.33 -38.49
CA ALA A 117 44.87 -21.59 -39.65
C ALA A 117 44.62 -23.09 -39.94
N ASN A 118 45.14 -24.00 -39.10
CA ASN A 118 44.95 -25.44 -39.22
C ASN A 118 44.07 -26.04 -38.11
N THR A 119 43.22 -25.25 -37.46
CA THR A 119 41.95 -25.83 -36.96
C THR A 119 40.99 -25.87 -38.15
N SER A 120 41.35 -26.73 -39.10
CA SER A 120 40.38 -27.30 -40.02
C SER A 120 39.22 -27.77 -39.16
N GLN A 121 38.04 -27.24 -39.49
CA GLN A 121 36.75 -27.74 -39.07
C GLN A 121 36.85 -29.26 -39.06
N GLN A 122 36.98 -29.87 -37.88
CA GLN A 122 36.82 -31.31 -37.73
C GLN A 122 35.42 -31.58 -38.24
N THR A 123 35.37 -31.98 -39.50
CA THR A 123 34.39 -32.87 -40.11
C THR A 123 33.19 -33.02 -39.21
N ARG A 124 32.19 -32.14 -39.42
CA ARG A 124 30.81 -32.48 -39.13
C ARG A 124 30.56 -33.76 -39.92
N GLN A 125 30.82 -34.89 -39.26
CA GLN A 125 30.67 -36.22 -39.79
C GLN A 125 29.24 -36.28 -40.31
N LYS A 126 29.09 -36.18 -41.63
CA LYS A 126 27.90 -36.66 -42.31
C LYS A 126 27.90 -38.17 -42.10
N THR A 127 27.41 -38.62 -40.95
CA THR A 127 26.83 -39.96 -40.83
C THR A 127 25.52 -39.90 -41.62
N ASN A 128 25.65 -39.92 -42.94
CA ASN A 128 24.53 -40.13 -43.82
C ASN A 128 24.16 -41.61 -43.63
N SER A 129 23.17 -41.82 -42.76
CA SER A 129 22.58 -43.12 -42.47
C SER A 129 21.95 -43.65 -43.76
N LYS A 130 22.74 -44.44 -44.50
CA LYS A 130 22.25 -45.23 -45.62
C LYS A 130 21.52 -46.43 -45.03
N ARG A 131 20.27 -46.20 -44.60
CA ARG A 131 19.31 -47.25 -44.29
C ARG A 131 18.21 -47.21 -45.36
N THR A 132 18.21 -48.22 -46.22
CA THR A 132 17.10 -48.58 -47.11
C THR A 132 17.42 -49.96 -47.71
N PRO A 133 16.43 -50.77 -48.06
CA PRO A 133 15.00 -50.74 -47.73
C PRO A 133 14.65 -51.56 -46.47
#